data_AF-A0A3M2DXI5-F1
#
_entry.id   AF-A0A3M2DXI5-F1
#
_cell.length_a   1.000
_cell.length_b   1.000
_cell.length_c   1.000
_cell.angle_alpha   90.00
_cell.angle_beta   90.00
_cell.angle_gamma   90.00
#
_symmetry.space_group_name_H-M   'P 1'
#
loop_
_entity.id
_entity.type
_entity.pdbx_description
1 polymer ?
#
loop_
_entity_poly.entity_id
_entity_poly.type
_entity_poly.pdbx_seq_one_letter_code
_entity_poly.pdbx_strand_id
1 'polypeptide(L)'
;MPSHPPKPPPKTAPPAQRLDYDDGEKTIPAMDLFQVSPYITRTRTYAFVVDENQQPIELGSGRFAKAYLGEERWVESKTTFRRNVAIKILQSGVSAEDAMRFQMEKEILERVQGHDNIVELLASGESDNEHFIPPQLRGIVENDFMILELLDMSLEERLKGSRARRRRDDLLSVSAHERLFRVLEYMMPIATAIEYAHLVRDTCHRDIKPANVLLKLPDPTLRGSRLRVKLADFNVGKARDPDMDVSMTRFQSVPGTLYFQSPEQETNSFELLVNVQQGSPEVEFFEDFYIDIHENDIFSLYNRPTAYTIAGADRGRKKLMLTTPYAEMSETNVRAKVTKAVGRPADIYSLGALFYYLISGAYANPKTLYDAFRKFIEYERKDESNTVAAYIEHEYSIIQNLRAPRSEEGEGIELAPEDRFFSYKHYLDGNGELIDPRIMLVIAKAMIRNKPDSYCLSWDLYTDGISRFVDDLNMLYVQFGMDPSARWAYLREGHGANRPPGAMRRAWDRLSARLRRKR
;
A
#
# COMPACT_ATOMS: atom_id res chain seq x y z
N MET A 1 -44.78 19.49 76.25
CA MET A 1 -45.65 20.32 75.39
C MET A 1 -46.02 19.50 74.17
N PRO A 2 -47.30 19.50 73.76
CA PRO A 2 -48.03 18.29 73.40
C PRO A 2 -48.31 18.14 71.90
N SER A 3 -48.70 16.92 71.55
CA SER A 3 -49.47 16.48 70.38
C SER A 3 -50.70 17.35 70.10
N HIS A 4 -51.10 17.50 68.83
CA HIS A 4 -52.35 16.89 68.34
C HIS A 4 -52.55 16.99 66.81
N PRO A 5 -53.33 16.06 66.22
CA PRO A 5 -53.45 15.78 64.80
C PRO A 5 -54.78 16.39 64.22
N PRO A 6 -55.27 16.00 63.01
CA PRO A 6 -55.99 16.87 62.06
C PRO A 6 -57.50 16.92 62.30
N LYS A 7 -58.24 17.76 61.53
CA LYS A 7 -59.72 17.68 61.39
C LYS A 7 -60.23 18.44 60.14
N PRO A 8 -61.47 18.19 59.66
CA PRO A 8 -61.74 17.55 58.37
C PRO A 8 -62.65 18.46 57.47
N PRO A 9 -63.23 17.98 56.35
CA PRO A 9 -63.70 18.84 55.26
C PRO A 9 -65.14 19.33 55.46
N PRO A 10 -65.60 20.32 54.67
CA PRO A 10 -67.01 20.46 54.38
C PRO A 10 -67.36 20.10 52.94
N LYS A 11 -68.53 19.49 52.83
CA LYS A 11 -69.22 18.94 51.66
C LYS A 11 -70.11 20.00 50.98
N THR A 12 -70.21 19.86 49.66
CA THR A 12 -71.37 20.04 48.76
C THR A 12 -72.20 21.34 48.75
N ALA A 13 -72.41 21.88 47.55
CA ALA A 13 -73.65 22.54 47.13
C ALA A 13 -73.99 22.15 45.65
N PRO A 14 -75.27 22.15 45.23
CA PRO A 14 -75.81 21.24 44.21
C PRO A 14 -76.23 22.00 42.90
N PRO A 15 -77.11 21.49 42.00
CA PRO A 15 -76.72 21.16 40.62
C PRO A 15 -77.46 21.95 39.51
N ALA A 16 -77.00 21.66 38.28
CA ALA A 16 -77.73 21.66 37.00
C ALA A 16 -78.08 23.01 36.32
N GLN A 17 -77.64 23.14 35.06
CA GLN A 17 -78.57 23.11 33.93
C GLN A 17 -77.83 22.81 32.62
N ARG A 18 -78.34 21.78 31.92
CA ARG A 18 -78.05 21.46 30.52
C ARG A 18 -78.69 22.53 29.64
N LEU A 19 -77.97 22.97 28.62
CA LEU A 19 -78.56 23.45 27.37
C LEU A 19 -77.96 22.58 26.26
N ASP A 20 -78.80 21.69 25.73
CA ASP A 20 -78.57 20.98 24.47
C ASP A 20 -78.72 21.97 23.32
N TYR A 21 -77.88 21.88 22.27
CA TYR A 21 -78.27 21.90 20.84
C TYR A 21 -77.02 21.79 19.93
N ASP A 22 -76.83 20.55 19.45
CA ASP A 22 -76.68 20.09 18.06
C ASP A 22 -75.64 20.70 17.08
N ASP A 23 -74.73 19.80 16.68
CA ASP A 23 -74.11 19.52 15.38
C ASP A 23 -73.64 20.65 14.45
N GLY A 24 -72.32 20.66 14.28
CA GLY A 24 -71.61 21.27 13.17
C GLY A 24 -70.18 20.75 13.12
N GLU A 25 -69.98 19.56 12.57
CA GLU A 25 -68.68 19.02 12.16
C GLU A 25 -67.85 20.08 11.42
N LYS A 26 -66.83 20.59 12.09
CA LYS A 26 -65.61 21.09 11.45
C LYS A 26 -64.42 20.53 12.21
N THR A 27 -63.96 19.38 11.73
CA THR A 27 -62.63 18.86 12.00
C THR A 27 -61.61 19.94 11.65
N ILE A 28 -61.07 20.58 12.68
CA ILE A 28 -59.87 21.40 12.57
C ILE A 28 -58.73 20.40 12.32
N PRO A 29 -57.96 20.49 11.21
CA PRO A 29 -56.87 19.57 10.98
C PRO A 29 -55.86 19.77 12.11
N ALA A 30 -55.42 18.66 12.69
CA ALA A 30 -54.34 18.63 13.66
C ALA A 30 -53.18 19.45 13.09
N MET A 31 -52.81 20.53 13.78
CA MET A 31 -51.60 21.28 13.48
C MET A 31 -50.44 20.28 13.50
N ASP A 32 -49.87 20.02 12.32
CA ASP A 32 -48.58 19.39 12.18
C ASP A 32 -47.61 20.13 13.08
N LEU A 33 -47.18 19.45 14.14
CA LEU A 33 -46.00 19.78 14.91
C LEU A 33 -44.81 19.61 13.96
N PHE A 34 -44.55 20.61 13.12
CA PHE A 34 -43.30 20.71 12.40
C PHE A 34 -42.18 20.71 13.44
N GLN A 35 -41.52 19.57 13.61
CA GLN A 35 -40.22 19.50 14.27
C GLN A 35 -39.31 20.45 13.51
N VAL A 36 -38.97 21.58 14.12
CA VAL A 36 -37.93 22.48 13.61
C VAL A 36 -36.62 21.72 13.74
N SER A 37 -36.24 21.01 12.67
CA SER A 37 -34.94 20.38 12.56
C SER A 37 -33.87 21.48 12.57
N PRO A 38 -32.90 21.45 13.49
CA PRO A 38 -31.77 22.40 13.45
C PRO A 38 -30.80 22.09 12.31
N TYR A 39 -31.03 21.01 11.56
CA TYR A 39 -30.14 20.54 10.50
C TYR A 39 -30.45 21.23 9.18
N ILE A 40 -29.38 21.68 8.51
CA ILE A 40 -29.43 22.12 7.13
C ILE A 40 -28.96 20.99 6.21
N THR A 41 -29.80 20.59 5.26
CA THR A 41 -29.41 19.66 4.20
C THR A 41 -28.77 20.46 3.07
N ARG A 42 -27.59 20.03 2.62
CA ARG A 42 -26.90 20.58 1.45
C ARG A 42 -26.50 19.43 0.54
N THR A 43 -26.83 19.54 -0.74
CA THR A 43 -26.67 18.43 -1.69
C THR A 43 -25.54 18.73 -2.65
N ARG A 44 -24.70 17.72 -2.89
CA ARG A 44 -23.69 17.75 -3.95
C ARG A 44 -24.20 16.94 -5.14
N THR A 45 -23.94 17.43 -6.34
CA THR A 45 -24.22 16.70 -7.58
C THR A 45 -22.94 16.49 -8.34
N TYR A 46 -22.86 15.32 -8.97
CA TYR A 46 -21.72 14.89 -9.76
C TYR A 46 -22.17 14.66 -11.21
N ALA A 47 -21.32 15.02 -12.16
CA ALA A 47 -21.55 14.77 -13.59
C ALA A 47 -20.23 14.43 -14.29
N PHE A 48 -20.33 13.65 -15.36
CA PHE A 48 -19.19 13.43 -16.26
C PHE A 48 -18.86 14.70 -17.04
N VAL A 49 -17.57 14.98 -17.20
CA VAL A 49 -17.10 16.00 -18.14
C VAL A 49 -16.88 15.35 -19.49
N VAL A 50 -17.44 15.98 -20.52
CA VAL A 50 -17.32 15.56 -21.92
C VAL A 50 -16.51 16.56 -22.72
N ASP A 51 -15.85 16.09 -23.76
CA ASP A 51 -15.10 16.93 -24.71
C ASP A 51 -16.03 17.65 -25.71
N GLU A 52 -15.44 18.36 -26.68
CA GLU A 52 -16.15 19.08 -27.75
C GLU A 52 -17.04 18.15 -28.61
N ASN A 53 -16.73 16.86 -28.66
CA ASN A 53 -17.47 15.83 -29.40
C ASN A 53 -18.50 15.09 -28.51
N GLN A 54 -18.78 15.60 -27.31
CA GLN A 54 -19.61 14.98 -26.29
C GLN A 54 -19.10 13.59 -25.83
N GLN A 55 -17.80 13.33 -25.97
CA GLN A 55 -17.18 12.11 -25.49
C GLN A 55 -16.66 12.29 -24.05
N PRO A 56 -16.98 11.39 -23.12
CA PRO A 56 -16.44 11.43 -21.76
C PRO A 56 -14.91 11.37 -21.76
N ILE A 57 -14.28 12.24 -20.97
CA ILE A 57 -12.82 12.33 -20.91
C ILE A 57 -12.28 11.22 -20.01
N GLU A 58 -11.70 10.17 -20.60
CA GLU A 58 -11.04 9.07 -19.88
C GLU A 58 -9.71 9.56 -19.25
N LEU A 59 -9.55 9.34 -17.95
CA LEU A 59 -8.32 9.60 -17.20
C LEU A 59 -7.40 8.38 -17.17
N GLY A 60 -7.98 7.17 -17.20
CA GLY A 60 -7.24 5.91 -17.23
C GLY A 60 -8.16 4.69 -17.21
N SER A 61 -7.59 3.54 -17.55
CA SER A 61 -8.29 2.25 -17.52
C SER A 61 -7.50 1.26 -16.67
N GLY A 62 -8.20 0.61 -15.73
CA GLY A 62 -7.70 -0.50 -14.93
C GLY A 62 -8.14 -1.85 -15.51
N ARG A 63 -8.04 -2.91 -14.69
CA ARG A 63 -8.45 -4.28 -15.05
C ARG A 63 -9.96 -4.45 -15.16
N PHE A 64 -10.70 -3.90 -14.21
CA PHE A 64 -12.16 -4.07 -14.10
C PHE A 64 -12.89 -2.73 -13.95
N ALA A 65 -12.16 -1.60 -13.89
CA ALA A 65 -12.75 -0.28 -13.72
C ALA A 65 -12.05 0.74 -14.62
N LYS A 66 -12.78 1.80 -14.98
CA LYS A 66 -12.27 2.96 -15.71
C LYS A 66 -12.43 4.23 -14.90
N ALA A 67 -11.51 5.17 -15.08
CA ALA A 67 -11.57 6.49 -14.46
C ALA A 67 -11.87 7.55 -15.52
N TYR A 68 -12.83 8.43 -15.23
CA TYR A 68 -13.25 9.54 -16.08
C TYR A 68 -13.16 10.86 -15.33
N LEU A 69 -12.99 11.96 -16.06
CA LEU A 69 -13.09 13.31 -15.51
C LEU A 69 -14.55 13.60 -15.17
N GLY A 70 -14.79 14.06 -13.94
CA GLY A 70 -16.08 14.54 -13.49
C GLY A 70 -16.00 15.94 -12.90
N GLU A 71 -17.18 16.48 -12.62
CA GLU A 71 -17.35 17.75 -11.90
C GLU A 71 -18.32 17.57 -10.73
N GLU A 72 -18.01 18.26 -9.62
CA GLU A 72 -18.85 18.40 -8.43
C GLU A 72 -19.39 19.83 -8.36
N ARG A 73 -20.68 19.96 -8.04
CA ARG A 73 -21.31 21.25 -7.71
C ARG A 73 -22.29 21.12 -6.55
N TRP A 74 -22.42 22.19 -5.78
CA TRP A 74 -23.47 22.35 -4.77
C TRP A 74 -24.79 22.74 -5.45
N VAL A 75 -25.86 21.97 -5.21
CA VAL A 75 -27.17 22.20 -5.83
C VAL A 75 -27.75 23.54 -5.41
N GLU A 76 -27.64 23.87 -4.12
CA GLU A 76 -28.23 25.06 -3.54
C GLU A 76 -27.25 26.26 -3.52
N SER A 77 -26.12 26.17 -4.21
CA SER A 77 -25.17 27.28 -4.31
C SER A 77 -25.61 28.29 -5.35
N LYS A 78 -25.45 29.58 -5.01
CA LYS A 78 -25.62 30.70 -5.96
C LYS A 78 -24.40 30.91 -6.86
N THR A 79 -23.33 30.15 -6.66
CA THR A 79 -22.09 30.26 -7.44
C THR A 79 -22.08 29.23 -8.57
N THR A 80 -21.44 29.58 -9.68
CA THR A 80 -21.19 28.65 -10.80
C THR A 80 -19.94 27.79 -10.58
N PHE A 81 -19.41 27.75 -9.36
CA PHE A 81 -18.17 27.04 -9.06
C PHE A 81 -18.36 25.53 -9.24
N ARG A 82 -17.42 24.91 -9.95
CA ARG A 82 -17.35 23.47 -10.16
C ARG A 82 -15.98 22.96 -9.74
N ARG A 83 -15.95 21.92 -8.91
CA ARG A 83 -14.71 21.24 -8.52
C ARG A 83 -14.52 20.05 -9.45
N ASN A 84 -13.34 19.92 -10.06
CA ASN A 84 -13.03 18.73 -10.83
C ASN A 84 -12.78 17.53 -9.90
N VAL A 85 -13.31 16.38 -10.28
CA VAL A 85 -13.22 15.11 -9.56
C VAL A 85 -12.87 13.98 -10.55
N ALA A 86 -12.48 12.82 -10.04
CA ALA A 86 -12.33 11.61 -10.83
C ALA A 86 -13.48 10.65 -10.53
N ILE A 87 -14.15 10.14 -11.57
CA ILE A 87 -15.22 9.14 -11.46
C ILE A 87 -14.63 7.79 -11.86
N LYS A 88 -14.39 6.92 -10.89
CA LYS A 88 -13.96 5.54 -11.12
C LYS A 88 -15.21 4.66 -11.16
N ILE A 89 -15.42 3.94 -12.26
CA ILE A 89 -16.66 3.19 -12.54
C ILE A 89 -16.34 1.77 -13.01
N LEU A 90 -17.13 0.79 -12.57
CA LEU A 90 -16.99 -0.61 -12.92
C LEU A 90 -17.29 -0.84 -14.41
N GLN A 91 -16.50 -1.69 -15.08
CA GLN A 91 -16.71 -2.03 -16.49
C GLN A 91 -17.79 -3.11 -16.65
N SER A 92 -18.52 -3.08 -17.77
CA SER A 92 -19.53 -4.10 -18.06
C SER A 92 -18.88 -5.45 -18.39
N GLY A 93 -19.52 -6.55 -17.98
CA GLY A 93 -19.08 -7.91 -18.33
C GLY A 93 -17.84 -8.39 -17.57
N VAL A 94 -17.51 -7.77 -16.44
CA VAL A 94 -16.50 -8.27 -15.50
C VAL A 94 -16.98 -9.55 -14.81
N SER A 95 -16.05 -10.38 -14.33
CA SER A 95 -16.42 -11.57 -13.56
C SER A 95 -17.05 -11.18 -12.21
N ALA A 96 -17.85 -12.07 -11.62
CA ALA A 96 -18.40 -11.85 -10.28
C ALA A 96 -17.30 -11.58 -9.23
N GLU A 97 -16.15 -12.22 -9.40
CA GLU A 97 -14.97 -12.03 -8.57
C GLU A 97 -14.37 -10.63 -8.72
N ASP A 98 -14.24 -10.11 -9.96
CA ASP A 98 -13.72 -8.76 -10.20
C ASP A 98 -14.73 -7.68 -9.74
N ALA A 99 -16.03 -7.94 -9.83
CA ALA A 99 -17.07 -7.09 -9.23
C ALA A 99 -16.97 -7.05 -7.69
N MET A 100 -16.80 -8.21 -7.04
CA MET A 100 -16.55 -8.28 -5.59
C MET A 100 -15.27 -7.52 -5.22
N ARG A 101 -14.21 -7.60 -6.04
CA ARG A 101 -12.98 -6.83 -5.79
C ARG A 101 -13.22 -5.33 -5.83
N PHE A 102 -14.00 -4.83 -6.79
CA PHE A 102 -14.35 -3.41 -6.86
C PHE A 102 -15.12 -2.95 -5.61
N GLN A 103 -16.09 -3.75 -5.16
CA GLN A 103 -16.86 -3.44 -3.95
C GLN A 103 -16.02 -3.48 -2.67
N MET A 104 -15.12 -4.46 -2.54
CA MET A 104 -14.18 -4.50 -1.41
C MET A 104 -13.19 -3.31 -1.44
N GLU A 105 -12.75 -2.89 -2.63
CA GLU A 105 -11.86 -1.73 -2.78
C GLU A 105 -12.54 -0.46 -2.25
N LYS A 106 -13.81 -0.26 -2.59
CA LYS A 106 -14.67 0.83 -2.09
C LYS A 106 -14.80 0.78 -0.57
N GLU A 107 -15.14 -0.36 0.01
CA GLU A 107 -15.26 -0.53 1.47
C GLU A 107 -13.94 -0.23 2.20
N ILE A 108 -12.82 -0.73 1.69
CA ILE A 108 -11.51 -0.44 2.26
C ILE A 108 -11.21 1.05 2.18
N LEU A 109 -11.42 1.67 1.02
CA LEU A 109 -11.13 3.07 0.83
C LEU A 109 -11.97 3.95 1.77
N GLU A 110 -13.26 3.63 1.97
CA GLU A 110 -14.14 4.26 2.98
C GLU A 110 -13.56 4.14 4.39
N ARG A 111 -13.09 2.95 4.78
CA ARG A 111 -12.51 2.69 6.09
C ARG A 111 -11.23 3.49 6.35
N VAL A 112 -10.39 3.68 5.33
CA VAL A 112 -9.09 4.36 5.47
C VAL A 112 -9.13 5.87 5.24
N GLN A 113 -10.31 6.49 5.13
CA GLN A 113 -10.42 7.95 5.02
C GLN A 113 -9.90 8.69 6.26
N GLY A 114 -9.50 9.96 6.08
CA GLY A 114 -9.08 10.86 7.16
C GLY A 114 -7.58 11.13 7.26
N HIS A 115 -6.76 10.60 6.35
CA HIS A 115 -5.33 10.89 6.27
C HIS A 115 -4.97 11.74 5.05
N ASP A 116 -4.14 12.75 5.22
CA ASP A 116 -3.78 13.71 4.16
C ASP A 116 -3.10 13.06 2.94
N ASN A 117 -2.44 11.92 3.13
CA ASN A 117 -1.72 11.18 2.08
C ASN A 117 -2.46 9.93 1.58
N ILE A 118 -3.75 9.78 1.86
CA ILE A 118 -4.63 8.79 1.22
C ILE A 118 -5.59 9.56 0.30
N VAL A 119 -5.91 8.99 -0.87
CA VAL A 119 -6.85 9.59 -1.81
C VAL A 119 -8.23 9.80 -1.16
N GLU A 120 -8.73 11.03 -1.27
CA GLU A 120 -10.03 11.40 -0.72
C GLU A 120 -11.17 10.75 -1.54
N LEU A 121 -11.99 9.95 -0.87
CA LEU A 121 -13.25 9.45 -1.38
C LEU A 121 -14.37 10.44 -1.05
N LEU A 122 -14.93 11.07 -2.08
CA LEU A 122 -15.96 12.09 -1.95
C LEU A 122 -17.37 11.49 -1.86
N ALA A 123 -17.62 10.44 -2.65
CA ALA A 123 -18.86 9.69 -2.69
C ALA A 123 -18.63 8.30 -3.32
N SER A 124 -19.49 7.34 -3.03
CA SER A 124 -19.48 6.02 -3.64
C SER A 124 -20.94 5.53 -3.73
N GLY A 125 -21.24 4.62 -4.65
CA GLY A 125 -22.60 4.08 -4.75
C GLY A 125 -22.94 3.50 -6.11
N GLU A 126 -24.16 2.98 -6.20
CA GLU A 126 -24.81 2.64 -7.45
C GLU A 126 -25.67 3.82 -7.91
N SER A 127 -25.71 4.08 -9.22
CA SER A 127 -26.56 5.14 -9.75
C SER A 127 -27.97 4.62 -10.05
N ASP A 128 -28.95 5.14 -9.32
CA ASP A 128 -30.37 4.91 -9.62
C ASP A 128 -30.86 5.76 -10.81
N ASN A 129 -30.02 6.68 -11.30
CA ASN A 129 -30.37 7.59 -12.39
C ASN A 129 -29.77 7.09 -13.71
N GLU A 130 -30.62 6.57 -14.61
CA GLU A 130 -30.25 6.12 -15.95
C GLU A 130 -29.55 7.20 -16.80
N HIS A 131 -29.67 8.47 -16.44
CA HIS A 131 -29.05 9.59 -17.13
C HIS A 131 -27.71 10.05 -16.53
N PHE A 132 -27.28 9.49 -15.40
CA PHE A 132 -25.97 9.80 -14.84
C PHE A 132 -24.85 9.36 -15.79
N ILE A 133 -24.97 8.15 -16.35
CA ILE A 133 -23.99 7.60 -17.30
C ILE A 133 -24.24 8.18 -18.70
N PRO A 134 -23.22 8.80 -19.33
CA PRO A 134 -23.31 9.28 -20.70
C PRO A 134 -23.72 8.17 -21.67
N PRO A 135 -24.57 8.44 -22.69
CA PRO A 135 -25.05 7.42 -23.63
C PRO A 135 -23.94 6.54 -24.25
N GLN A 136 -22.76 7.13 -24.46
CA GLN A 136 -21.59 6.46 -25.04
C GLN A 136 -21.01 5.39 -24.12
N LEU A 137 -21.24 5.47 -22.80
CA LEU A 137 -20.70 4.52 -21.82
C LEU A 137 -21.70 3.45 -21.38
N ARG A 138 -23.02 3.66 -21.52
CA ARG A 138 -24.08 2.78 -20.97
C ARG A 138 -24.00 1.30 -21.37
N GLY A 139 -23.28 0.97 -22.45
CA GLY A 139 -23.08 -0.42 -22.89
C GLY A 139 -21.72 -1.02 -22.53
N ILE A 140 -20.83 -0.27 -21.87
CA ILE A 140 -19.45 -0.67 -21.56
C ILE A 140 -19.07 -0.50 -20.07
N VAL A 141 -19.95 0.07 -19.25
CA VAL A 141 -19.78 0.23 -17.80
C VAL A 141 -21.04 -0.18 -17.06
N GLU A 142 -20.88 -0.59 -15.80
CA GLU A 142 -21.97 -0.83 -14.85
C GLU A 142 -22.30 0.46 -14.07
N ASN A 143 -23.40 0.43 -13.31
CA ASN A 143 -23.86 1.59 -12.53
C ASN A 143 -23.13 1.79 -11.17
N ASP A 144 -22.10 1.01 -10.85
CA ASP A 144 -21.36 1.11 -9.58
C ASP A 144 -20.08 1.95 -9.72
N PHE A 145 -19.93 2.97 -8.86
CA PHE A 145 -18.89 3.98 -9.00
C PHE A 145 -18.34 4.50 -7.65
N MET A 146 -17.17 5.12 -7.74
CA MET A 146 -16.52 5.93 -6.71
C MET A 146 -16.17 7.32 -7.28
N ILE A 147 -16.40 8.36 -6.50
CA ILE A 147 -16.01 9.74 -6.80
C ILE A 147 -14.80 10.09 -5.93
N LEU A 148 -13.68 10.37 -6.56
CA LEU A 148 -12.39 10.63 -5.93
C LEU A 148 -11.93 12.06 -6.18
N GLU A 149 -11.06 12.58 -5.31
CA GLU A 149 -10.33 13.80 -5.64
C GLU A 149 -9.49 13.64 -6.91
N LEU A 150 -9.44 14.69 -7.74
CA LEU A 150 -8.66 14.66 -8.98
C LEU A 150 -7.20 15.06 -8.74
N LEU A 151 -6.28 14.17 -9.09
CA LEU A 151 -4.83 14.43 -9.09
C LEU A 151 -4.27 14.53 -10.51
N ASP A 152 -3.01 14.97 -10.64
CA ASP A 152 -2.44 15.35 -11.96
C ASP A 152 -1.82 14.18 -12.73
N MET A 153 -1.30 13.17 -12.04
CA MET A 153 -0.64 11.97 -12.59
C MET A 153 -0.27 10.96 -11.49
N SER A 154 0.12 9.73 -11.88
CA SER A 154 0.81 8.80 -10.98
C SER A 154 2.33 9.06 -10.94
N LEU A 155 3.00 8.56 -9.90
CA LEU A 155 4.46 8.57 -9.79
C LEU A 155 5.09 7.74 -10.91
N GLU A 156 4.45 6.64 -11.32
CA GLU A 156 4.88 5.87 -12.49
C GLU A 156 4.91 6.72 -13.76
N GLU A 157 3.83 7.47 -14.03
CA GLU A 157 3.75 8.36 -15.20
C GLU A 157 4.86 9.43 -15.13
N ARG A 158 5.10 10.00 -13.95
CA ARG A 158 6.14 10.99 -13.73
C ARG A 158 7.55 10.46 -14.04
N LEU A 159 7.87 9.25 -13.60
CA LEU A 159 9.19 8.64 -13.75
C LEU A 159 9.44 8.09 -15.17
N LYS A 160 8.45 7.42 -15.76
CA LYS A 160 8.57 6.85 -17.12
C LYS A 160 8.37 7.89 -18.22
N GLY A 161 7.65 8.97 -17.91
CA GLY A 161 7.14 9.95 -18.87
C GLY A 161 5.89 9.45 -19.57
N SER A 162 4.94 10.34 -19.88
CA SER A 162 3.78 10.01 -20.71
C SER A 162 3.99 10.34 -22.18
N ARG A 163 3.28 9.64 -23.07
CA ARG A 163 3.28 9.95 -24.51
C ARG A 163 2.80 11.39 -24.78
N ALA A 164 1.96 11.94 -23.90
CA ALA A 164 1.43 13.30 -23.98
C ALA A 164 2.38 14.36 -23.40
N ARG A 165 3.14 14.06 -22.34
CA ARG A 165 4.06 15.02 -21.70
C ARG A 165 5.51 14.60 -21.96
N ARG A 166 6.21 15.35 -22.82
CA ARG A 166 7.62 15.14 -23.21
C ARG A 166 8.66 15.25 -22.07
N ARG A 167 8.24 15.39 -20.80
CA ARG A 167 9.13 15.59 -19.65
C ARG A 167 8.94 14.43 -18.67
N ARG A 168 9.94 13.56 -18.59
CA ARG A 168 10.08 12.56 -17.53
C ARG A 168 10.97 13.13 -16.42
N ASP A 169 10.70 12.77 -15.17
CA ASP A 169 11.56 13.09 -14.04
C ASP A 169 12.61 11.98 -13.89
N ASP A 170 13.82 12.24 -14.39
CA ASP A 170 14.93 11.29 -14.31
C ASP A 170 15.68 11.51 -12.99
N LEU A 171 15.31 10.76 -11.95
CA LEU A 171 15.94 10.87 -10.62
C LEU A 171 17.45 10.61 -10.64
N LEU A 172 17.97 9.85 -11.61
CA LEU A 172 19.40 9.60 -11.75
C LEU A 172 20.17 10.75 -12.42
N SER A 173 19.46 11.75 -12.97
CA SER A 173 20.07 12.93 -13.58
C SER A 173 20.54 13.98 -12.58
N VAL A 174 20.07 13.92 -11.33
CA VAL A 174 20.47 14.81 -10.25
C VAL A 174 21.55 14.18 -9.36
N SER A 175 22.15 14.95 -8.46
CA SER A 175 23.11 14.41 -7.49
C SER A 175 22.45 13.41 -6.54
N ALA A 176 23.21 12.47 -5.98
CA ALA A 176 22.68 11.49 -5.02
C ALA A 176 21.97 12.15 -3.82
N HIS A 177 22.46 13.31 -3.38
CA HIS A 177 21.88 14.08 -2.29
C HIS A 177 20.52 14.68 -2.68
N GLU A 178 20.45 15.40 -3.81
CA GLU A 178 19.17 15.95 -4.31
C GLU A 178 18.17 14.82 -4.63
N ARG A 179 18.66 13.70 -5.18
CA ARG A 179 17.86 12.51 -5.42
C ARG A 179 17.21 12.03 -4.12
N LEU A 180 17.99 11.84 -3.06
CA LEU A 180 17.46 11.39 -1.76
C LEU A 180 16.33 12.31 -1.27
N PHE A 181 16.49 13.64 -1.33
CA PHE A 181 15.43 14.55 -0.90
C PHE A 181 14.15 14.44 -1.71
N ARG A 182 14.26 14.32 -3.04
CA ARG A 182 13.08 14.09 -3.89
C ARG A 182 12.43 12.76 -3.58
N VAL A 183 13.22 11.72 -3.30
CA VAL A 183 12.70 10.41 -2.91
C VAL A 183 11.98 10.48 -1.57
N LEU A 184 12.53 11.19 -0.58
CA LEU A 184 11.89 11.37 0.73
C LEU A 184 10.57 12.17 0.64
N GLU A 185 10.44 13.11 -0.31
CA GLU A 185 9.15 13.78 -0.60
C GLU A 185 8.06 12.83 -1.08
N TYR A 186 8.41 11.66 -1.63
CA TYR A 186 7.45 10.60 -1.93
C TYR A 186 7.32 9.63 -0.75
N MET A 187 8.44 9.12 -0.24
CA MET A 187 8.45 8.02 0.72
C MET A 187 7.82 8.39 2.06
N MET A 188 8.05 9.60 2.59
CA MET A 188 7.51 9.99 3.89
C MET A 188 5.96 10.07 3.87
N PRO A 189 5.31 10.75 2.90
CA PRO A 189 3.85 10.67 2.72
C PRO A 189 3.29 9.26 2.58
N ILE A 190 3.95 8.38 1.82
CA ILE A 190 3.47 7.02 1.60
C ILE A 190 3.61 6.20 2.89
N ALA A 191 4.75 6.28 3.57
CA ALA A 191 5.01 5.53 4.79
C ALA A 191 4.05 5.94 5.92
N THR A 192 3.79 7.24 6.09
CA THR A 192 2.82 7.74 7.09
C THR A 192 1.37 7.36 6.76
N ALA A 193 0.99 7.34 5.47
CA ALA A 193 -0.31 6.80 5.05
C ALA A 193 -0.47 5.32 5.40
N ILE A 194 0.57 4.51 5.18
CA ILE A 194 0.58 3.09 5.54
C ILE A 194 0.59 2.89 7.05
N GLU A 195 1.37 3.68 7.79
CA GLU A 195 1.37 3.68 9.26
C GLU A 195 -0.04 3.94 9.81
N TYR A 196 -0.72 4.96 9.30
CA TYR A 196 -2.10 5.26 9.66
C TYR A 196 -3.05 4.11 9.31
N ALA A 197 -2.96 3.56 8.09
CA ALA A 197 -3.81 2.44 7.67
C ALA A 197 -3.60 1.21 8.57
N HIS A 198 -2.35 0.90 8.93
CA HIS A 198 -1.99 -0.23 9.79
C HIS A 198 -2.45 -0.01 11.23
N LEU A 199 -2.08 1.12 11.84
CA LEU A 199 -2.22 1.32 13.30
C LEU A 199 -3.58 1.86 13.70
N VAL A 200 -4.17 2.74 12.88
CA VAL A 200 -5.43 3.42 13.23
C VAL A 200 -6.64 2.71 12.60
N ARG A 201 -6.45 2.15 11.40
CA ARG A 201 -7.55 1.55 10.63
C ARG A 201 -7.48 0.03 10.55
N ASP A 202 -6.42 -0.59 11.04
CA ASP A 202 -6.16 -2.03 10.98
C ASP A 202 -6.43 -2.60 9.57
N THR A 203 -5.75 -2.01 8.58
CA THR A 203 -5.96 -2.31 7.16
C THR A 203 -4.61 -2.32 6.44
N CYS A 204 -4.36 -3.36 5.65
CA CYS A 204 -3.17 -3.47 4.79
C CYS A 204 -3.49 -3.02 3.36
N HIS A 205 -2.51 -2.46 2.66
CA HIS A 205 -2.66 -2.00 1.28
C HIS A 205 -2.42 -3.09 0.24
N ARG A 206 -1.40 -3.92 0.42
CA ARG A 206 -1.01 -5.10 -0.38
C ARG A 206 -0.65 -4.85 -1.85
N ASP A 207 -0.49 -3.61 -2.29
CA ASP A 207 -0.14 -3.26 -3.68
C ASP A 207 0.55 -1.90 -3.78
N ILE A 208 1.53 -1.66 -2.92
CA ILE A 208 2.30 -0.41 -2.94
C ILE A 208 3.26 -0.46 -4.13
N LYS A 209 3.07 0.47 -5.07
CA LYS A 209 3.90 0.61 -6.29
C LYS A 209 3.76 2.01 -6.89
N PRO A 210 4.67 2.44 -7.79
CA PRO A 210 4.61 3.80 -8.37
C PRO A 210 3.29 4.15 -9.07
N ALA A 211 2.57 3.16 -9.61
CA ALA A 211 1.28 3.39 -10.28
C ALA A 211 0.16 3.81 -9.31
N ASN A 212 0.24 3.36 -8.06
CA ASN A 212 -0.78 3.58 -7.02
C ASN A 212 -0.44 4.80 -6.13
N VAL A 213 0.65 5.51 -6.45
CA VAL A 213 1.04 6.77 -5.81
C VAL A 213 0.66 7.90 -6.75
N LEU A 214 -0.39 8.64 -6.41
CA LEU A 214 -0.89 9.76 -7.19
C LEU A 214 -0.30 11.09 -6.69
N LEU A 215 -0.09 12.01 -7.63
CA LEU A 215 0.61 13.28 -7.39
C LEU A 215 -0.26 14.48 -7.79
N LYS A 216 -0.33 15.48 -6.91
CA LYS A 216 -0.67 16.86 -7.30
C LYS A 216 0.61 17.68 -7.37
N LEU A 217 0.95 18.17 -8.55
CA LEU A 217 2.16 18.92 -8.78
C LEU A 217 2.09 20.30 -8.10
N PRO A 218 3.24 20.81 -7.60
CA PRO A 218 3.31 22.19 -7.16
C PRO A 218 2.98 23.14 -8.31
N ASP A 219 2.24 24.19 -8.00
CA ASP A 219 2.02 25.31 -8.91
C ASP A 219 3.31 26.15 -8.98
N PRO A 220 3.98 26.24 -10.14
CA PRO A 220 5.24 26.96 -10.28
C PRO A 220 5.10 28.48 -10.05
N THR A 221 3.88 29.02 -10.09
CA THR A 221 3.61 30.44 -9.85
C THR A 221 3.45 30.78 -8.36
N LEU A 222 3.22 29.78 -7.51
CA LEU A 222 2.93 29.96 -6.09
C LEU A 222 4.11 29.53 -5.22
N ARG A 223 4.70 30.47 -4.46
CA ARG A 223 5.85 30.21 -3.57
C ARG A 223 5.57 29.27 -2.40
N GLY A 224 4.31 29.02 -2.06
CA GLY A 224 3.93 28.09 -1.01
C GLY A 224 3.43 26.74 -1.52
N SER A 225 3.32 26.57 -2.84
CA SER A 225 2.78 25.33 -3.40
C SER A 225 3.76 24.19 -3.23
N ARG A 226 3.27 23.06 -2.74
CA ARG A 226 4.05 21.85 -2.46
C ARG A 226 3.48 20.69 -3.25
N LEU A 227 4.34 19.73 -3.53
CA LEU A 227 3.93 18.44 -4.08
C LEU A 227 3.01 17.77 -3.06
N ARG A 228 1.82 17.34 -3.49
CA ARG A 228 0.97 16.48 -2.67
C ARG A 228 1.05 15.06 -3.20
N VAL A 229 1.30 14.12 -2.30
CA VAL A 229 1.44 12.70 -2.59
C VAL A 229 0.29 11.97 -1.90
N LYS A 230 -0.40 11.13 -2.65
CA LYS A 230 -1.62 10.44 -2.21
C LYS A 230 -1.55 8.97 -2.63
N LEU A 231 -1.81 8.08 -1.68
CA LEU A 231 -1.88 6.66 -1.92
C LEU A 231 -3.30 6.26 -2.35
N ALA A 232 -3.41 5.44 -3.38
CA ALA A 232 -4.66 4.99 -4.00
C ALA A 232 -4.64 3.46 -4.25
N ASP A 233 -5.79 2.89 -4.64
CA ASP A 233 -5.93 1.50 -5.10
C ASP A 233 -5.46 0.44 -4.07
N PHE A 234 -6.14 0.36 -2.93
CA PHE A 234 -5.90 -0.70 -1.92
C PHE A 234 -6.33 -2.06 -2.49
N ASN A 235 -5.42 -3.03 -2.49
CA ASN A 235 -5.67 -4.31 -3.16
C ASN A 235 -6.27 -5.35 -2.22
N VAL A 236 -7.40 -5.89 -2.68
CA VAL A 236 -8.25 -6.86 -1.97
C VAL A 236 -8.03 -8.30 -2.43
N GLY A 237 -7.45 -8.51 -3.62
CA GLY A 237 -7.35 -9.83 -4.26
C GLY A 237 -6.42 -10.81 -3.55
N LYS A 238 -5.54 -10.34 -2.66
CA LYS A 238 -4.62 -11.17 -1.87
C LYS A 238 -5.04 -11.35 -0.42
N ALA A 239 -6.24 -10.88 -0.06
CA ALA A 239 -6.70 -10.82 1.32
C ALA A 239 -7.24 -12.15 1.86
N ARG A 240 -7.89 -12.98 1.02
CA ARG A 240 -8.84 -13.99 1.53
C ARG A 240 -9.13 -15.22 0.66
N ASP A 241 -8.29 -15.61 -0.29
CA ASP A 241 -8.61 -16.77 -1.13
C ASP A 241 -7.61 -17.94 -0.97
N PRO A 242 -7.91 -18.93 -0.10
CA PRO A 242 -7.14 -20.17 -0.01
C PRO A 242 -7.34 -21.10 -1.23
N ASP A 243 -8.39 -20.90 -2.04
CA ASP A 243 -8.72 -21.70 -3.23
C ASP A 243 -8.18 -21.10 -4.54
N MET A 244 -7.47 -19.97 -4.47
CA MET A 244 -6.71 -19.41 -5.58
C MET A 244 -5.43 -20.22 -5.84
N ASP A 245 -5.63 -21.43 -6.37
CA ASP A 245 -4.59 -22.21 -7.01
C ASP A 245 -3.94 -21.40 -8.13
N VAL A 246 -2.60 -21.28 -8.03
CA VAL A 246 -1.49 -21.33 -9.04
C VAL A 246 -1.73 -20.88 -10.50
N SER A 247 -2.95 -20.94 -11.01
CA SER A 247 -3.39 -20.47 -12.32
C SER A 247 -3.31 -18.95 -12.52
N MET A 248 -3.54 -18.16 -11.46
CA MET A 248 -3.58 -16.70 -11.53
C MET A 248 -2.21 -16.01 -11.56
N THR A 249 -1.14 -16.67 -11.11
CA THR A 249 0.23 -16.14 -11.19
C THR A 249 0.86 -16.30 -12.58
N ARG A 250 0.25 -17.08 -13.50
CA ARG A 250 0.78 -17.29 -14.86
C ARG A 250 0.10 -16.50 -15.96
N PHE A 251 -1.12 -16.00 -15.77
CA PHE A 251 -1.85 -15.29 -16.81
C PHE A 251 -2.26 -13.90 -16.33
N GLN A 252 -1.52 -12.89 -16.80
CA GLN A 252 -1.80 -11.44 -16.71
C GLN A 252 -1.36 -10.67 -15.44
N SER A 253 -0.21 -10.98 -14.86
CA SER A 253 0.54 -9.92 -14.15
C SER A 253 1.09 -8.95 -15.18
N VAL A 254 0.69 -7.66 -15.13
CA VAL A 254 1.37 -6.60 -15.90
C VAL A 254 2.87 -6.72 -15.61
N PRO A 255 3.75 -6.81 -16.63
CA PRO A 255 5.17 -7.18 -16.48
C PRO A 255 6.01 -6.37 -15.47
N GLY A 256 5.50 -5.26 -14.93
CA GLY A 256 6.16 -4.41 -13.94
C GLY A 256 5.67 -4.51 -12.48
N THR A 257 4.57 -5.22 -12.20
CA THR A 257 3.97 -5.25 -10.83
C THR A 257 4.70 -6.21 -9.87
N LEU A 258 5.36 -7.24 -10.39
CA LEU A 258 6.00 -8.29 -9.56
C LEU A 258 7.14 -7.75 -8.68
N TYR A 259 7.86 -6.72 -9.12
CA TYR A 259 9.07 -6.24 -8.43
C TYR A 259 8.85 -5.56 -7.07
N PHE A 260 7.60 -5.23 -6.74
CA PHE A 260 7.25 -4.61 -5.45
C PHE A 260 6.54 -5.58 -4.51
N GLN A 261 6.24 -6.80 -4.96
CA GLN A 261 5.54 -7.79 -4.15
C GLN A 261 6.50 -8.53 -3.24
N SER A 262 6.05 -8.80 -2.02
CA SER A 262 6.82 -9.59 -1.07
C SER A 262 6.86 -11.08 -1.46
N PRO A 263 7.85 -11.86 -0.97
CA PRO A 263 7.95 -13.28 -1.29
C PRO A 263 6.67 -14.08 -1.00
N GLU A 264 6.01 -13.83 0.14
CA GLU A 264 4.73 -14.47 0.48
C GLU A 264 3.59 -14.05 -0.45
N GLN A 265 3.67 -12.87 -1.07
CA GLN A 265 2.72 -12.44 -2.09
C GLN A 265 2.94 -13.12 -3.44
N GLU A 266 4.15 -13.62 -3.74
CA GLU A 266 4.48 -14.34 -4.98
C GLU A 266 4.25 -15.85 -4.83
N THR A 267 4.71 -16.43 -3.72
CA THR A 267 4.65 -17.87 -3.44
C THR A 267 3.91 -18.07 -2.13
N ASN A 268 2.58 -18.17 -2.21
CA ASN A 268 1.73 -18.09 -1.03
C ASN A 268 1.45 -19.44 -0.35
N SER A 269 2.08 -20.55 -0.76
CA SER A 269 1.87 -21.84 -0.10
C SER A 269 3.01 -22.83 -0.26
N PHE A 270 3.14 -23.74 0.71
CA PHE A 270 4.04 -24.89 0.64
C PHE A 270 3.39 -26.14 1.24
N GLU A 271 3.94 -27.30 0.89
CA GLU A 271 3.43 -28.60 1.33
C GLU A 271 4.14 -29.07 2.60
N LEU A 272 3.42 -29.82 3.43
CA LEU A 272 3.95 -30.49 4.61
C LEU A 272 3.37 -31.90 4.72
N LEU A 273 4.19 -32.83 5.21
CA LEU A 273 3.69 -34.10 5.76
C LEU A 273 3.35 -33.91 7.24
N VAL A 274 2.13 -34.28 7.62
CA VAL A 274 1.59 -34.05 8.96
C VAL A 274 0.83 -35.23 9.54
N ASN A 275 0.69 -35.25 10.86
CA ASN A 275 -0.33 -36.01 11.60
C ASN A 275 -1.33 -35.03 12.20
N VAL A 276 -2.62 -35.38 12.09
CA VAL A 276 -3.72 -34.60 12.68
C VAL A 276 -4.53 -35.51 13.61
N GLN A 277 -5.00 -34.93 14.72
CA GLN A 277 -5.84 -35.64 15.67
C GLN A 277 -7.17 -34.90 15.84
N GLN A 278 -8.28 -35.62 15.65
CA GLN A 278 -9.62 -35.07 15.87
C GLN A 278 -9.75 -34.51 17.29
N GLY A 279 -10.27 -33.29 17.39
CA GLY A 279 -10.44 -32.56 18.65
C GLY A 279 -9.15 -31.95 19.22
N SER A 280 -8.01 -32.10 18.55
CA SER A 280 -6.75 -31.47 18.95
C SER A 280 -6.49 -30.22 18.10
N PRO A 281 -6.05 -29.09 18.69
CA PRO A 281 -5.50 -27.98 17.94
C PRO A 281 -4.06 -28.23 17.47
N GLU A 282 -3.40 -29.28 17.98
CA GLU A 282 -2.02 -29.59 17.62
C GLU A 282 -1.96 -30.47 16.36
N VAL A 283 -1.11 -30.04 15.42
CA VAL A 283 -0.74 -30.78 14.22
C VAL A 283 0.76 -31.06 14.28
N GLU A 284 1.16 -32.32 14.19
CA GLU A 284 2.58 -32.68 14.11
C GLU A 284 3.04 -32.67 12.66
N PHE A 285 4.24 -32.16 12.38
CA PHE A 285 4.84 -32.19 11.05
C PHE A 285 6.20 -32.90 11.07
N PHE A 286 6.65 -33.41 9.93
CA PHE A 286 7.86 -34.25 9.88
C PHE A 286 9.06 -33.58 9.23
N GLU A 287 8.81 -32.71 8.26
CA GLU A 287 9.86 -32.13 7.42
C GLU A 287 10.44 -30.87 8.04
N ASP A 288 11.73 -30.66 7.83
CA ASP A 288 12.36 -29.38 8.12
C ASP A 288 12.17 -28.51 6.87
N PHE A 289 11.53 -27.36 7.05
CA PHE A 289 11.22 -26.44 5.96
C PHE A 289 11.78 -25.05 6.26
N TYR A 290 12.18 -24.34 5.22
CA TYR A 290 12.83 -23.03 5.36
C TYR A 290 11.84 -21.86 5.48
N ILE A 291 10.55 -22.09 5.23
CA ILE A 291 9.51 -21.06 5.23
C ILE A 291 8.88 -20.96 6.62
N ASP A 292 8.87 -19.78 7.24
CA ASP A 292 8.24 -19.64 8.55
C ASP A 292 6.72 -19.81 8.50
N ILE A 293 6.15 -20.20 9.63
CA ILE A 293 4.70 -20.25 9.85
C ILE A 293 4.37 -19.25 10.94
N HIS A 294 3.51 -18.29 10.61
CA HIS A 294 3.10 -17.22 11.50
C HIS A 294 1.63 -17.38 11.88
N GLU A 295 1.23 -16.62 12.90
CA GLU A 295 -0.18 -16.42 13.17
C GLU A 295 -0.93 -15.96 11.91
N ASN A 296 -2.18 -16.38 11.79
CA ASN A 296 -3.08 -16.10 10.67
C ASN A 296 -2.78 -16.84 9.36
N ASP A 297 -1.66 -17.57 9.25
CA ASP A 297 -1.48 -18.51 8.14
C ASP A 297 -2.61 -19.55 8.14
N ILE A 298 -2.88 -20.14 6.99
CA ILE A 298 -3.98 -21.09 6.80
C ILE A 298 -3.41 -22.49 6.62
N PHE A 299 -3.86 -23.42 7.45
CA PHE A 299 -3.61 -24.84 7.33
C PHE A 299 -4.81 -25.54 6.68
N SER A 300 -4.57 -26.39 5.69
CA SER A 300 -5.58 -27.30 5.15
C SER A 300 -4.96 -28.63 4.75
N LEU A 301 -5.75 -29.71 4.80
CA LEU A 301 -5.35 -30.97 4.18
C LEU A 301 -5.65 -30.94 2.69
N TYR A 302 -4.81 -31.64 1.91
CA TYR A 302 -5.05 -31.78 0.47
C TYR A 302 -6.40 -32.43 0.18
N ASN A 303 -7.11 -31.90 -0.83
CA ASN A 303 -8.45 -32.35 -1.25
C ASN A 303 -9.53 -32.25 -0.16
N ARG A 304 -9.33 -31.39 0.86
CA ARG A 304 -10.35 -31.08 1.86
C ARG A 304 -10.81 -29.62 1.74
N PRO A 305 -12.11 -29.33 1.91
CA PRO A 305 -12.61 -27.96 1.88
C PRO A 305 -12.35 -27.19 3.17
N THR A 306 -11.97 -27.88 4.25
CA THR A 306 -11.81 -27.26 5.58
C THR A 306 -10.43 -26.64 5.71
N ALA A 307 -10.43 -25.36 6.08
CA ALA A 307 -9.24 -24.58 6.34
C ALA A 307 -9.24 -24.10 7.80
N TYR A 308 -8.07 -24.13 8.43
CA TYR A 308 -7.87 -23.77 9.83
C TYR A 308 -6.86 -22.64 9.92
N THR A 309 -7.17 -21.59 10.68
CA THR A 309 -6.21 -20.53 10.95
C THR A 309 -5.18 -21.01 11.98
N ILE A 310 -3.92 -20.74 11.70
CA ILE A 310 -2.78 -21.10 12.54
C ILE A 310 -2.56 -20.01 13.59
N ALA A 311 -2.41 -20.42 14.85
CA ALA A 311 -2.05 -19.56 15.97
C ALA A 311 -0.52 -19.40 16.12
N GLY A 312 0.23 -20.43 15.70
CA GLY A 312 1.69 -20.40 15.69
C GLY A 312 2.28 -21.77 15.39
N ALA A 313 3.61 -21.84 15.30
CA ALA A 313 4.34 -23.08 15.12
C ALA A 313 5.52 -23.18 16.08
N ASP A 314 5.70 -24.34 16.69
CA ASP A 314 6.87 -24.73 17.48
C ASP A 314 7.72 -25.68 16.64
N ARG A 315 8.76 -25.13 16.00
CA ARG A 315 9.69 -25.89 15.16
C ARG A 315 10.52 -26.89 15.95
N GLY A 316 10.93 -26.55 17.18
CA GLY A 316 11.72 -27.44 18.04
C GLY A 316 10.96 -28.70 18.41
N ARG A 317 9.63 -28.59 18.58
CA ARG A 317 8.74 -29.73 18.83
C ARG A 317 8.09 -30.30 17.57
N LYS A 318 8.36 -29.72 16.40
CA LYS A 318 7.70 -30.02 15.13
C LYS A 318 6.17 -30.02 15.21
N LYS A 319 5.62 -29.01 15.88
CA LYS A 319 4.18 -28.85 16.09
C LYS A 319 3.67 -27.53 15.54
N LEU A 320 2.47 -27.58 14.98
CA LEU A 320 1.70 -26.43 14.53
C LEU A 320 0.43 -26.35 15.37
N MET A 321 0.10 -25.15 15.83
CA MET A 321 -1.03 -24.89 16.69
C MET A 321 -2.13 -24.20 15.88
N LEU A 322 -3.30 -24.81 15.80
CA LEU A 322 -4.48 -24.24 15.19
C LEU A 322 -5.26 -23.39 16.20
N THR A 323 -5.87 -22.31 15.71
CA THR A 323 -6.76 -21.45 16.50
C THR A 323 -8.03 -22.18 16.95
N THR A 324 -8.44 -23.20 16.20
CA THR A 324 -9.58 -24.05 16.50
C THR A 324 -9.16 -25.53 16.44
N PRO A 325 -9.72 -26.40 17.29
CA PRO A 325 -9.43 -27.82 17.23
C PRO A 325 -9.77 -28.42 15.87
N TYR A 326 -8.93 -29.35 15.40
CA TYR A 326 -9.15 -30.06 14.16
C TYR A 326 -10.44 -30.90 14.22
N ALA A 327 -11.38 -30.68 13.32
CA ALA A 327 -12.74 -31.22 13.42
C ALA A 327 -12.92 -32.59 12.73
N GLU A 328 -12.12 -32.86 11.71
CA GLU A 328 -12.22 -34.08 10.90
C GLU A 328 -11.56 -35.29 11.60
N MET A 329 -11.72 -36.48 11.00
CA MET A 329 -11.14 -37.72 11.53
C MET A 329 -9.61 -37.63 11.64
N SER A 330 -9.04 -38.25 12.68
CA SER A 330 -7.59 -38.34 12.86
C SER A 330 -6.95 -39.08 11.68
N GLU A 331 -5.86 -38.53 11.15
CA GLU A 331 -5.11 -39.11 10.04
C GLU A 331 -3.60 -38.97 10.31
N THR A 332 -2.80 -39.90 9.79
CA THR A 332 -1.35 -39.91 9.96
C THR A 332 -0.64 -39.93 8.61
N ASN A 333 0.52 -39.27 8.52
CA ASN A 333 1.32 -39.15 7.29
C ASN A 333 0.54 -38.62 6.08
N VAL A 334 -0.29 -37.60 6.31
CA VAL A 334 -1.09 -36.97 5.25
C VAL A 334 -0.42 -35.69 4.75
N ARG A 335 -0.65 -35.36 3.49
CA ARG A 335 -0.17 -34.09 2.93
C ARG A 335 -1.11 -32.96 3.34
N ALA A 336 -0.52 -31.90 3.86
CA ALA A 336 -1.16 -30.64 4.13
C ALA A 336 -0.56 -29.54 3.25
N LYS A 337 -1.32 -28.47 3.10
CA LYS A 337 -0.91 -27.21 2.49
C LYS A 337 -0.95 -26.15 3.60
N VAL A 338 0.14 -25.42 3.74
CA VAL A 338 0.16 -24.18 4.53
C VAL A 338 0.15 -23.02 3.54
N THR A 339 -0.86 -22.18 3.64
CA THR A 339 -1.02 -20.97 2.84
C THR A 339 -0.67 -19.76 3.70
N LYS A 340 0.32 -18.97 3.25
CA LYS A 340 0.82 -17.82 3.98
C LYS A 340 -0.23 -16.70 4.03
N ALA A 341 -0.31 -16.03 5.16
CA ALA A 341 -1.11 -14.82 5.31
C ALA A 341 -0.32 -13.62 4.80
N VAL A 342 -0.95 -12.81 3.93
CA VAL A 342 -0.40 -11.53 3.49
C VAL A 342 -0.85 -10.43 4.47
N GLY A 343 0.01 -10.15 5.44
CA GLY A 343 -0.20 -9.13 6.49
C GLY A 343 0.60 -7.85 6.29
N ARG A 344 0.71 -7.04 7.36
CA ARG A 344 1.44 -5.77 7.42
C ARG A 344 2.91 -5.84 6.93
N PRO A 345 3.67 -6.93 7.18
CA PRO A 345 5.03 -7.05 6.66
C PRO A 345 5.12 -6.91 5.14
N ALA A 346 4.09 -7.34 4.39
CA ALA A 346 4.05 -7.25 2.93
C ALA A 346 4.15 -5.79 2.46
N ASP A 347 3.42 -4.89 3.12
CA ASP A 347 3.46 -3.46 2.80
C ASP A 347 4.84 -2.86 3.10
N ILE A 348 5.46 -3.23 4.23
CA ILE A 348 6.80 -2.77 4.61
C ILE A 348 7.84 -3.22 3.57
N TYR A 349 7.76 -4.46 3.11
CA TYR A 349 8.61 -4.95 2.02
C TYR A 349 8.42 -4.13 0.75
N SER A 350 7.17 -3.88 0.35
CA SER A 350 6.88 -3.06 -0.84
C SER A 350 7.40 -1.63 -0.71
N LEU A 351 7.37 -1.03 0.49
CA LEU A 351 8.01 0.26 0.78
C LEU A 351 9.52 0.20 0.60
N GLY A 352 10.18 -0.85 1.09
CA GLY A 352 11.61 -1.08 0.89
C GLY A 352 11.98 -1.23 -0.59
N ALA A 353 11.21 -2.02 -1.33
CA ALA A 353 11.40 -2.21 -2.77
C ALA A 353 11.17 -0.91 -3.57
N LEU A 354 10.15 -0.13 -3.20
CA LEU A 354 9.89 1.18 -3.79
C LEU A 354 11.04 2.15 -3.48
N PHE A 355 11.51 2.18 -2.23
CA PHE A 355 12.61 3.06 -1.83
C PHE A 355 13.90 2.72 -2.59
N TYR A 356 14.22 1.43 -2.70
CA TYR A 356 15.35 0.95 -3.49
C TYR A 356 15.21 1.35 -4.96
N TYR A 357 14.04 1.18 -5.56
CA TYR A 357 13.79 1.56 -6.96
C TYR A 357 14.01 3.06 -7.20
N LEU A 358 13.53 3.91 -6.31
CA LEU A 358 13.64 5.36 -6.45
C LEU A 358 15.09 5.87 -6.25
N ILE A 359 15.87 5.22 -5.39
CA ILE A 359 17.27 5.57 -5.13
C ILE A 359 18.21 5.02 -6.21
N SER A 360 18.04 3.75 -6.57
CA SER A 360 18.96 3.05 -7.48
C SER A 360 18.56 3.20 -8.96
N GLY A 361 17.28 3.42 -9.26
CA GLY A 361 16.72 3.31 -10.61
C GLY A 361 16.60 1.87 -11.11
N ALA A 362 16.93 0.87 -10.30
CA ALA A 362 16.82 -0.55 -10.61
C ALA A 362 15.69 -1.18 -9.81
N TYR A 363 15.00 -2.16 -10.40
CA TYR A 363 14.06 -2.97 -9.64
C TYR A 363 14.83 -3.84 -8.66
N ALA A 364 14.37 -3.90 -7.42
CA ALA A 364 14.79 -4.94 -6.51
C ALA A 364 14.32 -6.27 -7.10
N ASN A 365 15.23 -7.07 -7.65
CA ASN A 365 14.87 -8.40 -8.11
C ASN A 365 14.63 -9.27 -6.86
N PRO A 366 13.40 -9.76 -6.63
CA PRO A 366 13.06 -10.56 -5.46
C PRO A 366 13.78 -11.90 -5.44
N LYS A 367 14.42 -12.32 -6.55
CA LYS A 367 15.31 -13.49 -6.53
C LYS A 367 16.71 -13.08 -6.10
N THR A 368 17.36 -12.11 -6.73
CA THR A 368 18.78 -11.86 -6.43
C THR A 368 19.03 -11.01 -5.18
N LEU A 369 18.22 -9.98 -4.91
CA LEU A 369 18.41 -9.13 -3.72
C LEU A 369 17.96 -9.85 -2.46
N TYR A 370 16.80 -10.51 -2.52
CA TYR A 370 16.35 -11.40 -1.47
C TYR A 370 17.29 -12.60 -1.28
N ASP A 371 17.74 -13.30 -2.34
CA ASP A 371 18.69 -14.41 -2.18
C ASP A 371 20.05 -13.95 -1.68
N ALA A 372 20.51 -12.74 -2.05
CA ALA A 372 21.72 -12.15 -1.49
C ALA A 372 21.57 -11.95 0.03
N PHE A 373 20.44 -11.39 0.46
CA PHE A 373 20.11 -11.28 1.88
C PHE A 373 19.84 -12.67 2.53
N ARG A 374 19.36 -13.66 1.77
CA ARG A 374 19.11 -15.04 2.22
C ARG A 374 20.37 -15.87 2.38
N LYS A 375 21.47 -15.56 1.69
CA LYS A 375 22.75 -16.26 1.90
C LYS A 375 23.36 -15.95 3.27
N PHE A 376 23.11 -14.76 3.80
CA PHE A 376 23.57 -14.35 5.14
C PHE A 376 22.91 -15.15 6.27
N ILE A 377 21.69 -15.59 6.03
CA ILE A 377 20.85 -16.41 6.92
C ILE A 377 21.46 -17.81 7.22
N GLU A 378 22.52 -18.24 6.52
CA GLU A 378 23.16 -19.55 6.66
C GLU A 378 24.42 -19.55 7.58
N TYR A 379 24.90 -18.40 8.08
CA TYR A 379 26.11 -18.34 8.91
C TYR A 379 25.82 -18.45 10.42
N GLU A 380 26.24 -19.57 11.01
CA GLU A 380 26.27 -19.78 12.46
C GLU A 380 27.63 -19.38 13.05
N ARG A 381 27.69 -18.19 13.66
CA ARG A 381 28.65 -17.93 14.74
C ARG A 381 27.87 -17.52 15.98
N LYS A 382 27.95 -18.33 17.04
CA LYS A 382 27.18 -18.20 18.29
C LYS A 382 27.47 -16.92 19.08
N ASP A 383 28.54 -16.19 18.74
CA ASP A 383 29.13 -15.17 19.60
C ASP A 383 29.03 -13.73 19.04
N GLU A 384 28.44 -13.54 17.85
CA GLU A 384 28.23 -12.22 17.24
C GLU A 384 26.75 -11.79 17.29
N SER A 385 26.50 -10.50 17.56
CA SER A 385 25.16 -9.92 17.47
C SER A 385 24.72 -9.84 16.01
N ASN A 386 24.04 -10.88 15.51
CA ASN A 386 23.51 -10.88 14.15
C ASN A 386 22.37 -9.87 14.05
N THR A 387 22.69 -8.69 13.53
CA THR A 387 21.73 -7.62 13.27
C THR A 387 21.84 -7.21 11.80
N VAL A 388 20.76 -6.67 11.25
CA VAL A 388 20.77 -6.11 9.89
C VAL A 388 21.84 -5.01 9.75
N ALA A 389 22.10 -4.25 10.82
CA ALA A 389 23.15 -3.23 10.85
C ALA A 389 24.55 -3.83 10.70
N ALA A 390 24.90 -4.82 11.53
CA ALA A 390 26.20 -5.49 11.48
C ALA A 390 26.45 -6.13 10.09
N TYR A 391 25.41 -6.66 9.46
CA TYR A 391 25.48 -7.19 8.10
C TYR A 391 25.85 -6.11 7.07
N ILE A 392 25.12 -4.98 7.06
CA ILE A 392 25.41 -3.89 6.14
C ILE A 392 26.81 -3.32 6.37
N GLU A 393 27.25 -3.21 7.62
CA GLU A 393 28.63 -2.80 7.95
C GLU A 393 29.67 -3.75 7.37
N HIS A 394 29.48 -5.06 7.54
CA HIS A 394 30.36 -6.09 7.00
C HIS A 394 30.44 -6.03 5.47
N GLU A 395 29.30 -6.01 4.79
CA GLU A 395 29.21 -5.96 3.32
C GLU A 395 29.92 -4.71 2.76
N TYR A 396 29.70 -3.55 3.37
CA TYR A 396 30.38 -2.32 2.97
C TYR A 396 31.89 -2.37 3.23
N SER A 397 32.35 -3.06 4.28
CA SER A 397 33.79 -3.33 4.50
C SER A 397 34.38 -4.15 3.36
N ILE A 398 33.72 -5.23 2.94
CA ILE A 398 34.14 -6.04 1.79
C ILE A 398 34.16 -5.22 0.50
N ILE A 399 33.14 -4.39 0.25
CA ILE A 399 33.08 -3.50 -0.91
C ILE A 399 34.25 -2.51 -0.92
N GLN A 400 34.58 -1.92 0.23
CA GLN A 400 35.71 -0.99 0.36
C GLN A 400 37.04 -1.70 0.03
N ASN A 401 37.23 -2.90 0.56
CA ASN A 401 38.41 -3.73 0.27
C ASN A 401 38.51 -4.06 -1.23
N LEU A 402 37.41 -4.48 -1.86
CA LEU A 402 37.36 -4.78 -3.30
C LEU A 402 37.61 -3.57 -4.20
N ARG A 403 37.30 -2.36 -3.72
CA ARG A 403 37.47 -1.11 -4.47
C ARG A 403 38.78 -0.40 -4.16
N ALA A 404 39.53 -0.86 -3.17
CA ALA A 404 40.85 -0.31 -2.83
C ALA A 404 41.83 -0.52 -4.01
N PRO A 405 42.68 0.47 -4.32
CA PRO A 405 43.72 0.30 -5.33
C PRO A 405 44.66 -0.84 -4.93
N ARG A 406 44.94 -1.76 -5.85
CA ARG A 406 45.93 -2.83 -5.61
C ARG A 406 47.32 -2.21 -5.48
N SER A 407 48.04 -2.51 -4.39
CA SER A 407 49.44 -2.17 -4.23
C SER A 407 50.30 -2.90 -5.28
N GLU A 408 51.40 -2.28 -5.70
CA GLU A 408 52.30 -2.78 -6.76
C GLU A 408 52.98 -4.13 -6.42
N GLU A 409 52.89 -4.60 -5.17
CA GLU A 409 53.53 -5.84 -4.70
C GLU A 409 52.68 -7.11 -4.82
N GLY A 410 51.47 -7.04 -5.40
CA GLY A 410 50.75 -8.26 -5.81
C GLY A 410 50.23 -9.15 -4.69
N GLU A 411 50.19 -8.67 -3.44
CA GLU A 411 49.35 -9.30 -2.41
C GLU A 411 47.89 -9.01 -2.72
N GLY A 412 47.25 -9.94 -3.42
CA GLY A 412 45.79 -9.94 -3.54
C GLY A 412 45.19 -10.06 -2.15
N ILE A 413 44.19 -9.22 -1.84
CA ILE A 413 43.44 -9.31 -0.59
C ILE A 413 42.90 -10.73 -0.45
N GLU A 414 43.30 -11.44 0.61
CA GLU A 414 42.80 -12.77 0.92
C GLU A 414 41.35 -12.66 1.38
N LEU A 415 40.42 -12.79 0.43
CA LEU A 415 38.99 -12.89 0.71
C LEU A 415 38.72 -14.28 1.28
N ALA A 416 37.87 -14.35 2.31
CA ALA A 416 37.37 -15.61 2.82
C ALA A 416 36.77 -16.44 1.65
N PRO A 417 36.94 -17.77 1.63
CA PRO A 417 36.42 -18.63 0.55
C PRO A 417 34.95 -18.35 0.17
N GLU A 418 34.15 -17.95 1.17
CA GLU A 418 32.74 -17.61 1.07
C GLU A 418 32.47 -16.32 0.29
N ASP A 419 33.37 -15.33 0.39
CA ASP A 419 33.24 -14.01 -0.24
C ASP A 419 33.72 -14.00 -1.70
N ARG A 420 34.29 -15.11 -2.19
CA ARG A 420 34.79 -15.21 -3.57
C ARG A 420 33.71 -15.05 -4.63
N PHE A 421 32.44 -15.29 -4.27
CA PHE A 421 31.28 -15.12 -5.15
C PHE A 421 30.50 -13.83 -4.85
N PHE A 422 31.04 -12.96 -4.00
CA PHE A 422 30.39 -11.71 -3.60
C PHE A 422 30.20 -10.77 -4.81
N SER A 423 28.99 -10.22 -4.95
CA SER A 423 28.68 -9.24 -5.98
C SER A 423 28.00 -8.02 -5.39
N TYR A 424 28.70 -6.88 -5.43
CA TYR A 424 28.17 -5.63 -4.90
C TYR A 424 27.34 -4.81 -5.90
N LYS A 425 26.96 -5.40 -7.04
CA LYS A 425 26.18 -4.70 -8.09
C LYS A 425 24.87 -4.13 -7.55
N HIS A 426 24.28 -4.78 -6.55
CA HIS A 426 23.02 -4.35 -5.94
C HIS A 426 23.18 -3.14 -5.00
N TYR A 427 24.41 -2.84 -4.56
CA TYR A 427 24.73 -1.65 -3.78
C TYR A 427 25.07 -0.45 -4.66
N LEU A 428 25.05 -0.61 -5.99
CA LEU A 428 25.29 0.47 -6.93
C LEU A 428 23.96 1.04 -7.44
N ASP A 429 23.90 2.35 -7.63
CA ASP A 429 22.83 2.99 -8.38
C ASP A 429 23.00 2.81 -9.90
N GLY A 430 22.03 3.28 -10.68
CA GLY A 430 22.05 3.19 -12.14
C GLY A 430 23.17 4.01 -12.82
N ASN A 431 23.88 4.87 -12.07
CA ASN A 431 25.08 5.56 -12.52
C ASN A 431 26.38 4.79 -12.17
N GLY A 432 26.28 3.70 -11.41
CA GLY A 432 27.41 2.93 -10.89
C GLY A 432 28.04 3.53 -9.63
N GLU A 433 27.37 4.49 -8.98
CA GLU A 433 27.81 5.06 -7.69
C GLU A 433 27.30 4.17 -6.55
N LEU A 434 28.09 4.06 -5.47
CA LEU A 434 27.67 3.27 -4.31
C LEU A 434 26.56 4.01 -3.57
N ILE A 435 25.48 3.32 -3.27
CA ILE A 435 24.39 3.82 -2.42
C ILE A 435 24.94 4.00 -1.00
N ASP A 436 24.50 5.02 -0.28
CA ASP A 436 24.93 5.26 1.09
C ASP A 436 24.52 4.08 2.01
N PRO A 437 25.41 3.58 2.88
CA PRO A 437 25.11 2.45 3.76
C PRO A 437 23.91 2.68 4.67
N ARG A 438 23.62 3.93 5.06
CA ARG A 438 22.46 4.26 5.90
C ARG A 438 21.16 4.08 5.13
N ILE A 439 21.13 4.44 3.84
CA ILE A 439 19.99 4.21 2.96
C ILE A 439 19.79 2.70 2.77
N MET A 440 20.87 1.97 2.49
CA MET A 440 20.82 0.52 2.34
C MET A 440 20.40 -0.19 3.63
N LEU A 441 20.74 0.34 4.81
CA LEU A 441 20.26 -0.19 6.09
C LEU A 441 18.74 -0.09 6.21
N VAL A 442 18.12 1.03 5.84
CA VAL A 442 16.66 1.19 5.87
C VAL A 442 15.98 0.23 4.90
N ILE A 443 16.53 0.11 3.68
CA ILE A 443 16.04 -0.84 2.67
C ILE A 443 16.16 -2.28 3.18
N ALA A 444 17.31 -2.63 3.75
CA ALA A 444 17.57 -3.95 4.30
C ALA A 444 16.64 -4.27 5.47
N LYS A 445 16.40 -3.35 6.41
CA LYS A 445 15.44 -3.55 7.50
C LYS A 445 14.03 -3.86 6.99
N ALA A 446 13.61 -3.20 5.91
CA ALA A 446 12.29 -3.40 5.32
C ALA A 446 12.18 -4.72 4.51
N MET A 447 13.28 -5.15 3.88
CA MET A 447 13.27 -6.25 2.92
C MET A 447 13.84 -7.57 3.47
N ILE A 448 14.82 -7.50 4.37
CA ILE A 448 15.39 -8.67 5.05
C ILE A 448 14.39 -9.11 6.09
N ARG A 449 13.81 -10.28 5.82
CA ARG A 449 12.96 -10.98 6.77
C ARG A 449 13.72 -12.15 7.35
N ASN A 450 13.49 -12.37 8.63
CA ASN A 450 14.20 -13.34 9.44
C ASN A 450 14.21 -14.77 8.89
N LYS A 451 15.26 -15.50 9.28
CA LYS A 451 15.29 -16.98 9.35
C LYS A 451 15.23 -17.38 10.83
N PRO A 452 14.67 -18.55 11.19
CA PRO A 452 14.72 -19.08 12.55
C PRO A 452 16.12 -19.41 13.09
N ASP A 453 17.10 -19.67 12.21
CA ASP A 453 18.51 -19.91 12.60
C ASP A 453 19.42 -18.70 12.33
N SER A 454 18.85 -17.55 11.95
CA SER A 454 19.55 -16.27 11.98
C SER A 454 19.16 -15.58 13.28
N TYR A 455 20.14 -15.15 14.09
CA TYR A 455 19.87 -14.44 15.34
C TYR A 455 19.37 -13.00 15.11
N CYS A 456 19.19 -12.57 13.86
CA CYS A 456 18.42 -11.37 13.55
C CYS A 456 17.00 -11.55 14.09
N LEU A 457 16.36 -10.49 14.60
CA LEU A 457 14.96 -10.50 15.03
C LEU A 457 14.08 -10.03 13.88
N SER A 458 12.87 -10.59 13.76
CA SER A 458 11.95 -10.20 12.70
C SER A 458 11.66 -8.72 12.94
N TRP A 459 12.01 -7.90 11.96
CA TRP A 459 11.89 -6.45 12.06
C TRP A 459 10.45 -6.02 12.39
N ASP A 460 9.49 -6.88 12.07
CA ASP A 460 8.11 -6.78 12.48
C ASP A 460 7.71 -8.05 13.25
N LEU A 461 7.43 -7.90 14.55
CA LEU A 461 6.72 -8.93 15.30
C LEU A 461 5.39 -8.44 15.84
N TYR A 462 5.26 -7.18 16.31
CA TYR A 462 4.01 -6.79 16.97
C TYR A 462 3.53 -5.33 16.91
N THR A 463 4.20 -4.38 16.23
CA THR A 463 3.60 -3.03 15.93
C THR A 463 4.60 -2.04 15.34
N ASP A 464 5.87 -2.10 15.74
CA ASP A 464 6.82 -1.00 15.48
C ASP A 464 7.38 -1.00 14.06
N GLY A 465 7.14 -2.02 13.24
CA GLY A 465 7.82 -2.18 11.95
C GLY A 465 7.64 -0.96 11.04
N ILE A 466 6.39 -0.51 10.87
CA ILE A 466 6.06 0.65 10.03
C ILE A 466 6.46 1.98 10.69
N SER A 467 6.23 2.15 12.00
CA SER A 467 6.63 3.38 12.72
C SER A 467 8.15 3.56 12.73
N ARG A 468 8.91 2.47 12.91
CA ARG A 468 10.38 2.50 12.80
C ARG A 468 10.84 2.82 11.39
N PHE A 469 10.13 2.35 10.36
CA PHE A 469 10.43 2.73 8.98
C PHE A 469 10.20 4.24 8.76
N VAL A 470 9.12 4.79 9.30
CA VAL A 470 8.87 6.25 9.30
C VAL A 470 9.98 7.00 10.05
N ASP A 471 10.38 6.53 11.22
CA ASP A 471 11.48 7.12 12.00
C ASP A 471 12.82 7.04 11.25
N ASP A 472 13.12 5.92 10.61
CA ASP A 472 14.31 5.75 9.78
C ASP A 472 14.33 6.76 8.62
N LEU A 473 13.19 6.99 7.95
CA LEU A 473 13.07 8.03 6.92
C LEU A 473 13.26 9.44 7.49
N ASN A 474 12.71 9.73 8.66
CA ASN A 474 12.92 10.99 9.38
C ASN A 474 14.39 11.19 9.73
N MET A 475 15.08 10.15 10.18
CA MET A 475 16.51 10.21 10.50
C MET A 475 17.36 10.46 9.27
N LEU A 476 17.04 9.83 8.12
CA LEU A 476 17.67 10.16 6.85
C LEU A 476 17.43 11.63 6.48
N TYR A 477 16.20 12.13 6.64
CA TYR A 477 15.89 13.53 6.37
C TYR A 477 16.71 14.50 7.24
N VAL A 478 16.83 14.22 8.55
CA VAL A 478 17.60 15.04 9.49
C VAL A 478 19.10 14.98 9.18
N GLN A 479 19.62 13.79 8.93
CA GLN A 479 21.05 13.54 8.78
C GLN A 479 21.63 14.08 7.48
N PHE A 480 20.87 13.96 6.38
CA PHE A 480 21.25 14.54 5.10
C PHE A 480 20.72 15.97 4.95
N GLY A 481 19.86 16.43 5.86
CA GLY A 481 19.19 17.73 5.83
C GLY A 481 20.08 18.95 5.67
N MET A 482 19.63 19.87 4.80
CA MET A 482 19.83 21.32 4.94
C MET A 482 18.50 21.98 5.27
N ASP A 483 18.52 23.17 5.87
CA ASP A 483 17.33 23.93 6.29
C ASP A 483 16.25 23.99 5.19
N PRO A 484 14.96 23.68 5.49
CA PRO A 484 13.86 23.73 4.52
C PRO A 484 13.73 25.06 3.76
N SER A 485 14.19 26.17 4.34
CA SER A 485 14.23 27.48 3.70
C SER A 485 15.35 27.63 2.67
N ALA A 486 16.47 26.91 2.82
CA ALA A 486 17.60 26.90 1.89
C ALA A 486 17.30 26.11 0.60
N ARG A 487 16.31 25.21 0.64
CA ARG A 487 15.88 24.38 -0.50
C ARG A 487 15.41 25.20 -1.71
N TRP A 488 14.79 26.36 -1.47
CA TRP A 488 14.34 27.27 -2.53
C TRP A 488 15.49 27.89 -3.33
N ALA A 489 16.68 28.01 -2.74
CA ALA A 489 17.87 28.49 -3.44
C ALA A 489 18.37 27.44 -4.45
N TYR A 490 18.32 26.15 -4.09
CA TYR A 490 18.77 25.04 -4.93
C TYR A 490 17.85 24.76 -6.13
N LEU A 491 16.53 24.88 -5.96
CA LEU A 491 15.57 24.71 -7.07
C LEU A 491 15.68 25.83 -8.13
N ARG A 492 16.27 26.97 -7.77
CA ARG A 492 16.39 28.17 -8.63
C ARG A 492 17.64 28.15 -9.50
N GLU A 493 18.70 27.50 -9.06
CA GLU A 493 19.80 27.17 -9.95
C GLU A 493 19.31 26.10 -10.90
N GLY A 494 19.15 26.46 -12.18
CA GLY A 494 19.03 25.52 -13.27
C GLY A 494 20.29 24.69 -13.42
N HIS A 495 20.68 23.95 -12.38
CA HIS A 495 21.67 22.91 -12.42
C HIS A 495 21.02 21.67 -13.04
N GLY A 496 20.78 21.79 -14.35
CA GLY A 496 21.37 20.81 -15.25
C GLY A 496 22.87 20.86 -15.05
N ALA A 497 23.37 20.31 -13.94
CA ALA A 497 24.73 19.83 -13.92
C ALA A 497 24.73 18.75 -15.00
N ASN A 498 25.17 19.11 -16.20
CA ASN A 498 25.64 18.17 -17.20
C ASN A 498 26.79 17.41 -16.54
N ARG A 499 26.47 16.43 -15.69
CA ARG A 499 27.42 15.39 -15.33
C ARG A 499 27.71 14.69 -16.66
N PRO A 500 28.96 14.66 -17.12
CA PRO A 500 29.28 13.90 -18.32
C PRO A 500 28.81 12.46 -18.08
N PRO A 501 28.15 11.80 -19.05
CA PRO A 501 27.58 10.47 -18.89
C PRO A 501 28.61 9.54 -18.23
N GLY A 502 28.19 8.64 -17.34
CA GLY A 502 29.09 7.70 -16.65
C GLY A 502 30.02 6.95 -17.62
N ALA A 503 31.15 6.44 -17.14
CA ALA A 503 32.19 5.82 -18.00
C ALA A 503 31.63 4.76 -18.97
N MET A 504 30.63 4.00 -18.52
CA MET A 504 29.95 2.97 -19.31
C MET A 504 29.08 3.56 -20.44
N ARG A 505 28.35 4.65 -20.18
CA ARG A 505 27.53 5.34 -21.19
C ARG A 505 28.41 6.07 -22.21
N ARG A 506 29.55 6.64 -21.79
CA ARG A 506 30.58 7.18 -22.70
C ARG A 506 31.18 6.10 -23.62
N ALA A 507 31.38 4.89 -23.12
CA ALA A 507 31.87 3.78 -23.93
C ALA A 507 30.84 3.35 -25.00
N TRP A 508 29.57 3.29 -24.62
CA TRP A 508 28.46 2.95 -25.52
C TRP A 508 28.21 4.01 -26.60
N ASP A 509 28.28 5.29 -26.24
CA ASP A 509 28.15 6.40 -27.17
C ASP A 509 29.31 6.45 -28.17
N ARG A 510 30.54 6.11 -27.74
CA ARG A 510 31.70 5.96 -28.66
C ARG A 510 31.53 4.77 -29.60
N LEU A 511 30.98 3.66 -29.13
CA LEU A 511 30.76 2.46 -29.95
C LEU A 511 29.68 2.71 -31.01
N SER A 512 28.56 3.32 -30.61
CA SER A 512 27.45 3.66 -31.52
C SER A 512 27.83 4.74 -32.54
N ALA A 513 28.64 5.73 -32.15
CA ALA A 513 29.20 6.73 -33.06
C ALA A 513 30.17 6.10 -34.09
N ARG A 514 30.95 5.08 -33.69
CA ARG A 514 31.82 4.31 -34.60
C ARG A 514 31.03 3.49 -35.61
N LEU A 515 29.90 2.92 -35.19
CA LEU A 515 29.01 2.14 -36.07
C LEU A 515 28.24 3.02 -37.07
N ARG A 516 27.88 4.25 -36.67
CA ARG A 516 27.23 5.23 -37.56
C ARG A 516 28.17 5.83 -38.61
N ARG A 517 29.49 5.84 -38.37
CA ARG A 517 30.50 6.30 -39.34
C ARG A 517 30.94 5.22 -40.35
N LYS A 518 30.40 4.00 -40.24
CA LYS A 518 30.70 2.86 -41.14
C LYS A 518 29.48 2.42 -41.98
N ARG A 519 28.47 3.28 -42.13
CA ARG A 519 27.40 3.10 -43.11
C ARG A 519 27.43 4.24 -44.12
#